data_AF-A0A767S4Z2-F1
#
_entry.id   AF-A0A767S4Z2-F1
#
_cell.length_a   1.000
_cell.length_b   1.000
_cell.length_c   1.000
_cell.angle_alpha   90.00
_cell.angle_beta   90.00
_cell.angle_gamma   90.00
#
_symmetry.space_group_name_H-M   'P 1'
#
loop_
_entity.id
_entity.type
_entity.pdbx_description
1 polymer ?
#
loop_
_entity_poly.entity_id
_entity_poly.type
_entity_poly.pdbx_seq_one_letter_code
_entity_poly.pdbx_strand_id
1 'polypeptide(L)'
;HWIDLTQRAVNDICRETELAEGLGCISCGTKTAFAWHAGHYRSTAAAGHLRFTRFNIHLQCDVCNVYKSGNIEAYRTALVERYGEAAVLAL
;
A
#
# COMPACT_ATOMS: atom_id res chain seq x y z
N HIS A 1 -18.81 9.57 -5.17
CA HIS A 1 -19.26 10.00 -3.82
C HIS A 1 -19.04 8.90 -2.79
N TRP A 2 -19.87 7.85 -2.71
CA TRP A 2 -19.70 6.81 -1.68
C TRP A 2 -18.39 6.03 -1.81
N ILE A 3 -18.00 5.64 -3.03
CA ILE A 3 -16.73 4.94 -3.28
C ILE A 3 -15.53 5.73 -2.75
N ASP A 4 -15.53 7.05 -2.94
CA ASP A 4 -14.41 7.91 -2.53
C ASP A 4 -14.34 8.03 -1.00
N LEU A 5 -15.49 8.16 -0.34
CA LEU A 5 -15.56 8.16 1.13
C LEU A 5 -15.12 6.81 1.71
N THR A 6 -15.59 5.70 1.13
CA THR A 6 -15.18 4.36 1.55
C THR A 6 -13.69 4.15 1.34
N GLN A 7 -13.12 4.60 0.21
CA GLN A 7 -11.69 4.48 -0.03
C GLN A 7 -10.87 5.27 0.97
N ARG A 8 -11.28 6.49 1.32
CA ARG A 8 -10.60 7.27 2.38
C ARG A 8 -10.59 6.52 3.70
N ALA A 9 -11.74 6.03 4.15
CA ALA A 9 -11.86 5.26 5.38
C ALA A 9 -10.99 3.97 5.36
N VAL A 10 -11.04 3.20 4.27
CA VAL A 10 -10.22 1.98 4.12
C VAL A 10 -8.72 2.32 4.13
N ASN A 11 -8.33 3.36 3.40
CA ASN A 11 -6.94 3.82 3.35
C ASN A 11 -6.44 4.27 4.73
N ASP A 12 -7.25 5.05 5.46
CA ASP A 12 -6.91 5.53 6.79
C ASP A 12 -6.72 4.36 7.77
N ILE A 13 -7.67 3.40 7.78
CA ILE A 13 -7.55 2.20 8.63
C ILE A 13 -6.28 1.41 8.29
N CYS A 14 -5.97 1.17 7.02
CA CYS A 14 -4.76 0.42 6.64
C CYS A 14 -3.48 1.14 7.09
N ARG A 15 -3.39 2.45 6.81
CA ARG A 15 -2.24 3.28 7.18
C ARG A 15 -2.03 3.32 8.69
N GLU A 16 -3.09 3.58 9.45
CA GLU A 16 -3.04 3.73 10.90
C GLU A 16 -2.74 2.41 11.61
N THR A 17 -3.29 1.29 11.09
CA THR A 17 -2.99 -0.04 11.62
C THR A 17 -1.50 -0.35 11.50
N GLU A 18 -0.93 -0.22 10.30
CA GLU A 18 0.49 -0.55 10.08
C GLU A 18 1.45 0.40 10.80
N LEU A 19 1.07 1.68 10.96
CA LEU A 19 1.81 2.61 11.83
C LEU A 19 1.77 2.18 13.30
N ALA A 20 0.60 1.79 13.82
CA ALA A 20 0.45 1.32 15.19
C ALA A 20 1.22 0.01 15.46
N GLU A 21 1.35 -0.85 14.44
CA GLU A 21 2.18 -2.07 14.47
C GLU A 21 3.69 -1.76 14.36
N GLY A 22 4.08 -0.50 14.16
CA GLY A 22 5.48 -0.09 14.03
C GLY A 22 6.14 -0.54 12.72
N LEU A 23 5.34 -0.81 11.69
CA LEU A 23 5.82 -1.13 10.35
C LEU A 23 6.37 0.12 9.66
N GLY A 24 7.25 -0.10 8.69
CA GLY A 24 7.80 0.95 7.83
C GLY A 24 7.11 0.99 6.47
N CYS A 25 7.59 1.88 5.60
CA CYS A 25 7.20 1.90 4.19
C CYS A 25 7.40 0.52 3.55
N ILE A 26 6.35 -0.06 2.97
CA ILE A 26 6.40 -1.37 2.32
C ILE A 26 7.48 -1.46 1.23
N SER A 27 7.80 -0.35 0.55
CA SER A 27 8.74 -0.36 -0.57
C SER A 27 10.20 -0.09 -0.17
N CYS A 28 10.47 0.66 0.89
CA CYS A 28 11.85 1.05 1.24
C CYS A 28 12.23 0.80 2.70
N GLY A 29 11.30 0.31 3.52
CA GLY A 29 11.53 0.00 4.93
C GLY A 29 11.72 1.21 5.85
N THR A 30 11.71 2.46 5.33
CA THR A 30 11.86 3.63 6.21
C THR A 30 10.77 3.64 7.28
N LYS A 31 11.13 4.03 8.51
CA LYS A 31 10.20 4.29 9.61
C LYS A 31 10.00 5.79 9.86
N THR A 32 10.63 6.62 9.05
CA THR A 32 10.54 8.08 9.13
C THR A 32 10.20 8.62 7.75
N ALA A 33 9.13 9.38 7.65
CA ALA A 33 8.66 10.00 6.41
C ALA A 33 8.04 11.36 6.72
N PHE A 34 8.02 12.25 5.74
CA PHE A 34 7.33 13.53 5.87
C PHE A 34 5.81 13.32 5.89
N ALA A 35 5.31 12.43 5.04
CA ALA A 35 3.92 12.01 5.03
C ALA A 35 3.79 10.50 4.80
N TRP A 36 2.72 9.94 5.37
CA TRP A 36 2.36 8.53 5.24
C TRP A 36 1.10 8.37 4.41
N HIS A 37 1.12 7.38 3.52
CA HIS A 37 0.01 7.05 2.63
C HIS A 37 -0.35 5.57 2.75
N ALA A 38 -1.57 5.24 2.32
CA ALA A 38 -1.98 3.89 2.02
C ALA A 38 -1.77 3.66 0.52
N GLY A 39 -0.61 3.12 0.16
CA GLY A 39 -0.22 2.87 -1.22
C GLY A 39 -0.83 1.59 -1.77
N HIS A 40 -1.36 1.66 -2.99
CA HIS A 40 -1.92 0.52 -3.71
C HIS A 40 -0.85 -0.15 -4.60
N TYR A 41 -0.62 -1.46 -4.45
CA TYR A 41 0.30 -2.19 -5.33
C TYR A 41 -0.21 -2.23 -6.78
N ARG A 42 -1.47 -2.62 -6.97
CA ARG A 42 -2.23 -2.43 -8.21
C ARG A 42 -3.13 -1.21 -8.05
N SER A 43 -2.88 -0.19 -8.88
CA SER A 43 -3.62 1.07 -8.80
C SER A 43 -5.13 0.87 -8.98
N THR A 44 -5.93 1.71 -8.35
CA THR A 44 -7.40 1.64 -8.46
C THR A 44 -7.92 1.95 -9.87
N ALA A 45 -7.11 2.61 -10.70
CA ALA A 45 -7.40 2.85 -12.11
C ALA A 45 -7.19 1.58 -12.96
N ALA A 46 -6.11 0.83 -12.71
CA ALA A 46 -5.80 -0.38 -13.45
C ALA A 46 -6.55 -1.62 -12.94
N ALA A 47 -6.78 -1.71 -11.62
CA ALA A 47 -7.38 -2.86 -10.96
C ALA A 47 -8.45 -2.43 -9.94
N GLY A 48 -9.52 -1.79 -10.42
CA GLY A 48 -10.60 -1.27 -9.58
C GLY A 48 -11.29 -2.33 -8.68
N HIS A 49 -11.28 -3.60 -9.10
CA HIS A 49 -11.81 -4.72 -8.32
C HIS A 49 -10.98 -5.04 -7.06
N LEU A 50 -9.71 -4.59 -7.00
CA LEU A 50 -8.82 -4.73 -5.84
C LEU A 50 -8.78 -3.50 -4.93
N ARG A 51 -9.64 -2.50 -5.20
CA ARG A 51 -9.62 -1.20 -4.51
C ARG A 51 -9.66 -1.30 -2.99
N PHE A 52 -10.37 -2.31 -2.46
CA PHE A 52 -10.57 -2.53 -1.03
C PHE A 52 -9.92 -3.83 -0.53
N THR A 53 -9.13 -4.51 -1.37
CA THR A 53 -8.41 -5.73 -0.98
C THR A 53 -7.26 -5.35 -0.06
N ARG A 54 -7.29 -5.79 1.20
CA ARG A 54 -6.25 -5.46 2.21
C ARG A 54 -4.84 -5.82 1.74
N PHE A 55 -4.65 -6.95 1.07
CA PHE A 55 -3.35 -7.36 0.54
C PHE A 55 -2.86 -6.51 -0.66
N ASN A 56 -3.67 -5.59 -1.16
CA ASN A 56 -3.27 -4.62 -2.17
C ASN A 56 -2.89 -3.25 -1.58
N ILE A 57 -3.07 -3.02 -0.27
CA ILE A 57 -2.96 -1.70 0.37
C ILE A 57 -2.02 -1.76 1.58
N HIS A 58 -0.94 -0.96 1.54
CA HIS A 58 0.09 -0.96 2.58
C HIS A 58 0.60 0.45 2.86
N LEU A 59 1.21 0.63 4.03
CA LEU A 59 1.87 1.85 4.45
C LEU A 59 3.01 2.19 3.50
N GLN A 60 3.01 3.42 3.00
CA GLN A 60 4.03 3.89 2.07
C GLN A 60 4.40 5.34 2.35
N CYS A 61 5.69 5.66 2.30
CA CYS A 61 6.16 7.04 2.44
C CYS A 61 5.85 7.86 1.18
N ASP A 62 5.81 9.18 1.33
CA ASP A 62 5.65 10.15 0.25
C ASP A 62 6.68 9.95 -0.87
N VAL A 63 7.95 9.73 -0.53
CA VAL A 63 9.04 9.47 -1.51
C VAL A 63 8.71 8.30 -2.44
N CYS A 64 8.28 7.17 -1.89
CA CYS A 64 7.99 5.98 -2.68
C CYS A 64 6.65 6.10 -3.42
N ASN A 65 5.61 6.53 -2.73
CA ASN A 65 4.25 6.57 -3.29
C ASN A 65 4.09 7.65 -4.37
N VAL A 66 4.56 8.87 -4.09
CA VAL A 66 4.31 10.04 -4.94
C VAL A 66 5.41 10.22 -6.00
N TYR A 67 6.68 10.15 -5.59
CA TYR A 67 7.80 10.55 -6.47
C TYR A 67 8.44 9.40 -7.23
N LYS A 68 8.24 8.15 -6.79
CA LYS A 68 8.77 6.93 -7.44
C LYS A 68 7.68 6.06 -8.05
N SER A 69 6.51 6.64 -8.34
CA SER A 69 5.38 5.92 -8.95
C SER A 69 5.01 4.63 -8.19
N GLY A 70 4.93 4.70 -6.86
CA GLY A 70 4.63 3.55 -6.02
C GLY A 70 5.81 2.59 -5.77
N ASN A 71 7.01 2.87 -6.31
CA ASN A 71 8.22 2.06 -6.15
C ASN A 71 7.94 0.55 -6.27
N ILE A 72 7.27 0.19 -7.38
CA ILE A 72 6.55 -1.07 -7.55
C ILE A 72 7.44 -2.31 -7.47
N GLU A 73 8.67 -2.25 -7.95
CA GLU A 73 9.60 -3.39 -7.86
C GLU A 73 9.91 -3.74 -6.41
N ALA A 74 10.27 -2.74 -5.61
CA ALA A 74 10.57 -2.95 -4.19
C ALA A 74 9.30 -3.29 -3.39
N TYR A 75 8.15 -2.69 -3.75
CA TYR A 75 6.85 -3.08 -3.21
C TYR A 75 6.59 -4.58 -3.46
N ARG A 76 6.75 -5.05 -4.70
CA ARG A 76 6.55 -6.46 -5.08
C ARG A 76 7.44 -7.38 -4.25
N THR A 77 8.73 -7.05 -4.13
CA THR A 77 9.68 -7.84 -3.33
C THR A 77 9.18 -8.01 -1.89
N ALA A 78 8.75 -6.92 -1.25
CA ALA A 78 8.22 -6.97 0.11
C ALA A 78 6.90 -7.76 0.22
N LEU A 79 6.02 -7.69 -0.78
CA LEU A 79 4.81 -8.51 -0.81
C LEU A 79 5.11 -10.01 -0.91
N VAL A 80 6.06 -10.38 -1.75
CA VAL A 80 6.50 -11.78 -1.88
C VAL A 80 7.11 -12.28 -0.58
N GLU A 81 7.90 -11.44 0.10
CA GLU A 81 8.45 -11.78 1.42
C GLU A 81 7.35 -11.95 2.48
N ARG A 82 6.34 -11.07 2.49
CA ARG A 82 5.28 -11.06 3.51
C ARG A 82 4.20 -12.12 3.30
N TYR A 83 3.81 -12.39 2.05
CA TYR A 83 2.65 -13.22 1.72
C TYR A 83 2.94 -14.38 0.77
N GLY A 84 4.15 -14.43 0.21
CA GLY A 84 4.54 -15.42 -0.79
C GLY A 84 4.12 -15.07 -2.21
N GLU A 85 4.82 -15.65 -3.18
CA GLU A 85 4.65 -15.40 -4.61
C GLU A 85 3.21 -15.69 -5.11
N ALA A 86 2.57 -16.76 -4.62
CA ALA A 86 1.23 -17.14 -5.03
C ALA A 86 0.17 -16.07 -4.68
N ALA A 87 0.30 -15.42 -3.52
CA ALA A 87 -0.59 -14.34 -3.11
C ALA A 87 -0.40 -13.10 -4.01
N VAL A 88 0.84 -12.79 -4.38
CA VAL A 88 1.16 -11.64 -5.25
C VAL A 88 0.65 -11.86 -6.67
N LEU A 89 0.73 -13.08 -7.19
CA LEU A 89 0.19 -13.41 -8.52
C LEU A 89 -1.34 -13.34 -8.59
N ALA A 90 -2.03 -13.45 -7.44
CA ALA A 90 -3.48 -13.31 -7.36
C ALA A 90 -3.95 -11.83 -7.29
N LEU A 91 -3.02 -10.86 -7.28
CA LEU A 91 -3.25 -9.41 -7.33
C LEU A 91 -2.99 -8.83 -8.73
#